data_AF-A0AAV7KJW6-F1
#
_entry.id   AF-A0AAV7KJW6-F1
#
_cell.length_a   1.000
_cell.length_b   1.000
_cell.length_c   1.000
_cell.angle_alpha   90.00
_cell.angle_beta   90.00
_cell.angle_gamma   90.00
#
_symmetry.space_group_name_H-M   'P 1'
#
loop_
_entity.id
_entity.type
_entity.pdbx_description
1 polymer ?
#
loop_
_entity_poly.entity_id
_entity_poly.type
_entity_poly.pdbx_seq_one_letter_code
_entity_poly.pdbx_strand_id
1 'polypeptide(L)'
;MAEFNEDSPIKSGFTKFEGGKSKIHCGIPAKSHHSGSIIFLHGLGDVGNTWIEYFKCIARDDINYVFPTATSMPVTVNNGHIMPSWFDTFQLIENPKNEDYGGIMKSCTFLESVIIEETQKGIPTDRIIIAGISQGGAITLITALTTKFKLGGVIILSSYLTLIQDISKLLTGVNRDTPLFYAHGVKDKLISIDWCNNTHKKIGKWFDKIHFKTYGELGHWVCEEEFNDIALWVDKVLLSLSNKEGTQS
;
A
#
# COMPACT_ATOMS: atom_id res chain seq x y z
N MET A 1 27.50 2.57 -1.22
CA MET A 1 26.99 3.85 -0.70
C MET A 1 26.13 4.43 -1.80
N ALA A 2 24.81 4.51 -1.60
CA ALA A 2 23.94 5.24 -2.51
C ALA A 2 23.92 6.70 -2.02
N GLU A 3 24.46 7.60 -2.81
CA GLU A 3 24.37 9.03 -2.56
C GLU A 3 22.90 9.44 -2.69
N PHE A 4 22.31 9.86 -1.57
CA PHE A 4 21.06 10.61 -1.59
C PHE A 4 21.40 11.97 -2.20
N ASN A 5 20.90 12.21 -3.42
CA ASN A 5 21.09 13.46 -4.12
C ASN A 5 20.26 14.55 -3.38
N GLU A 6 20.94 15.53 -2.77
CA GLU A 6 20.34 16.57 -1.92
C GLU A 6 19.52 17.63 -2.69
N ASP A 7 19.39 17.52 -4.02
CA ASP A 7 18.68 18.50 -4.85
C ASP A 7 17.19 18.15 -5.09
N SER A 8 16.43 17.92 -4.03
CA SER A 8 14.95 17.89 -4.08
C SER A 8 14.37 19.15 -3.43
N PRO A 9 13.58 19.98 -4.14
CA PRO A 9 13.11 21.26 -3.60
C PRO A 9 11.89 21.06 -2.69
N ILE A 10 12.09 20.53 -1.48
CA ILE A 10 11.05 20.54 -0.43
C ILE A 10 11.28 21.76 0.43
N LYS A 11 10.64 22.87 0.06
CA LYS A 11 10.53 24.04 0.92
C LYS A 11 9.70 23.70 2.16
N SER A 12 10.30 23.99 3.30
CA SER A 12 9.74 23.95 4.64
C SER A 12 8.35 24.62 4.75
N GLY A 13 7.37 23.87 5.22
CA GLY A 13 6.05 24.37 5.60
C GLY A 13 5.52 23.60 6.81
N PHE A 14 6.07 23.88 7.99
CA PHE A 14 5.50 23.38 9.25
C PHE A 14 4.23 24.18 9.57
N THR A 15 3.05 23.64 9.30
CA THR A 15 1.81 24.08 9.93
C THR A 15 1.63 23.33 11.25
N LYS A 16 1.61 24.09 12.36
CA LYS A 16 1.18 23.64 13.69
C LYS A 16 -0.23 23.06 13.62
N PHE A 17 -0.43 21.89 14.20
CA PHE A 17 -1.75 21.35 14.50
C PHE A 17 -2.18 21.78 15.92
N GLU A 18 -3.26 22.54 16.01
CA GLU A 18 -4.00 22.78 17.25
C GLU A 18 -5.07 21.68 17.47
N GLY A 19 -5.32 21.37 18.74
CA GLY A 19 -5.93 20.13 19.20
C GLY A 19 -7.39 19.89 18.83
N GLY A 20 -7.74 18.59 18.77
CA GLY A 20 -9.10 18.08 18.71
C GLY A 20 -9.18 16.75 17.96
N LYS A 21 -9.22 15.63 18.71
CA LYS A 21 -9.33 14.22 18.23
C LYS A 21 -8.34 13.88 17.10
N SER A 22 -7.21 13.27 17.47
CA SER A 22 -6.17 12.82 16.52
C SER A 22 -6.78 12.06 15.34
N LYS A 23 -6.90 12.70 14.18
CA LYS A 23 -7.06 12.00 12.91
C LYS A 23 -5.70 11.38 12.62
N ILE A 24 -5.59 10.07 12.85
CA ILE A 24 -4.35 9.31 12.68
C ILE A 24 -3.90 9.28 11.20
N HIS A 25 -4.81 9.62 10.27
CA HIS A 25 -4.58 9.68 8.84
C HIS A 25 -5.22 10.94 8.20
N CYS A 26 -4.62 11.38 7.09
CA CYS A 26 -5.17 12.40 6.20
C CYS A 26 -5.90 11.72 5.03
N GLY A 27 -6.69 12.47 4.25
CA GLY A 27 -7.50 11.82 3.22
C GLY A 27 -8.22 12.76 2.26
N ILE A 28 -8.73 12.18 1.18
CA ILE A 28 -9.65 12.80 0.23
C ILE A 28 -11.03 12.19 0.51
N PRO A 29 -11.97 12.93 1.14
CA PRO A 29 -13.30 12.40 1.40
C PRO A 29 -14.09 12.27 0.10
N ALA A 30 -14.96 11.26 0.05
CA ALA A 30 -15.99 11.10 -0.96
C ALA A 30 -16.87 12.36 -1.00
N LYS A 31 -17.18 12.80 -2.21
CA LYS A 31 -18.03 13.96 -2.50
C LYS A 31 -19.48 13.56 -2.78
N SER A 32 -19.73 12.29 -3.13
CA SER A 32 -21.05 11.69 -3.27
C SER A 32 -21.27 10.61 -2.21
N HIS A 33 -22.30 9.76 -2.40
CA HIS A 33 -22.51 8.60 -1.53
C HIS A 33 -21.21 7.79 -1.41
N HIS A 34 -20.74 7.60 -0.18
CA HIS A 34 -19.50 6.90 0.12
C HIS A 34 -19.72 5.42 -0.15
N SER A 35 -19.23 4.95 -1.29
CA SER A 35 -19.44 3.60 -1.80
C SER A 35 -18.23 2.70 -1.57
N GLY A 36 -17.07 3.22 -1.16
CA GLY A 36 -15.88 2.41 -0.95
C GLY A 36 -14.71 3.23 -0.42
N SER A 37 -13.63 2.55 -0.04
CA SER A 37 -12.43 3.22 0.47
C SER A 37 -11.16 2.66 -0.13
N ILE A 38 -10.16 3.53 -0.34
CA ILE A 38 -8.80 3.17 -0.73
C ILE A 38 -7.85 3.63 0.38
N ILE A 39 -7.16 2.69 1.01
CA ILE A 39 -6.18 2.97 2.06
C ILE A 39 -4.78 2.81 1.45
N PHE A 40 -3.98 3.88 1.39
CA PHE A 40 -2.67 3.87 0.74
C PHE A 40 -1.52 4.09 1.74
N LEU A 41 -0.57 3.14 1.78
CA LEU A 41 0.61 3.20 2.64
C LEU A 41 1.83 3.69 1.87
N HIS A 42 2.45 4.75 2.36
CA HIS A 42 3.66 5.36 1.80
C HIS A 42 4.92 4.50 2.00
N GLY A 43 6.00 4.82 1.28
CA GLY A 43 7.32 4.17 1.43
C GLY A 43 8.12 4.69 2.62
N LEU A 44 9.26 4.05 2.90
CA LEU A 44 10.17 4.45 3.98
C LEU A 44 10.56 5.94 3.89
N GLY A 45 10.44 6.67 5.00
CA GLY A 45 10.87 8.07 5.12
C GLY A 45 9.86 9.10 4.62
N ASP A 46 8.79 8.67 3.95
CA ASP A 46 7.71 9.54 3.46
C ASP A 46 6.58 9.71 4.50
N VAL A 47 5.51 10.44 4.17
CA VAL A 47 4.32 10.60 5.02
C VAL A 47 3.05 10.53 4.18
N GLY A 48 1.89 10.20 4.77
CA GLY A 48 0.66 10.01 4.00
C GLY A 48 0.22 11.25 3.19
N ASN A 49 0.44 12.47 3.71
CA ASN A 49 -0.04 13.70 3.09
C ASN A 49 0.61 14.02 1.73
N THR A 50 1.82 13.52 1.46
CA THR A 50 2.51 13.75 0.18
C THR A 50 1.82 13.02 -0.98
N TRP A 51 1.02 12.00 -0.69
CA TRP A 51 0.32 11.18 -1.69
C TRP A 51 -1.02 11.75 -2.15
N ILE A 52 -1.55 12.75 -1.43
CA ILE A 52 -2.86 13.34 -1.74
C ILE A 52 -2.90 13.90 -3.17
N GLU A 53 -1.88 14.65 -3.59
CA GLU A 53 -1.89 15.29 -4.92
C GLU A 53 -1.85 14.26 -6.06
N TYR A 54 -1.13 13.15 -5.89
CA TYR A 54 -1.11 12.08 -6.89
C TYR A 54 -2.47 11.42 -7.07
N PHE A 55 -3.15 11.14 -5.94
CA PHE A 55 -4.46 10.50 -5.98
C PHE A 55 -5.59 11.45 -6.39
N LYS A 56 -5.47 12.76 -6.19
CA LYS A 56 -6.47 13.75 -6.66
C LYS A 56 -6.73 13.66 -8.16
N CYS A 57 -5.71 13.37 -8.96
CA CYS A 57 -5.83 13.24 -10.42
C CYS A 57 -6.69 12.05 -10.85
N ILE A 58 -6.82 11.03 -10.00
CA ILE A 58 -7.56 9.79 -10.27
C ILE A 58 -8.72 9.57 -9.29
N ALA A 59 -9.05 10.59 -8.49
CA ALA A 59 -10.00 10.45 -7.39
C ALA A 59 -11.43 10.32 -7.93
N ARG A 60 -12.11 9.25 -7.51
CA ARG A 60 -13.55 9.08 -7.72
C ARG A 60 -14.33 9.83 -6.65
N ASP A 61 -15.48 10.39 -7.03
CA ASP A 61 -16.32 11.15 -6.10
C ASP A 61 -17.03 10.26 -5.06
N ASP A 62 -17.19 8.96 -5.30
CA ASP A 62 -17.84 8.02 -4.39
C ASP A 62 -16.88 7.29 -3.44
N ILE A 63 -15.57 7.58 -3.50
CA ILE A 63 -14.54 6.85 -2.75
C ILE A 63 -13.84 7.75 -1.74
N ASN A 64 -13.68 7.25 -0.50
CA ASN A 64 -12.75 7.85 0.46
C ASN A 64 -11.34 7.35 0.20
N TYR A 65 -10.38 8.26 0.08
CA TYR A 65 -8.96 7.93 0.05
C TYR A 65 -8.34 8.25 1.41
N VAL A 66 -7.64 7.29 2.00
CA VAL A 66 -7.07 7.36 3.35
C VAL A 66 -5.57 7.13 3.27
N PHE A 67 -4.79 8.08 3.81
CA PHE A 67 -3.34 8.08 3.78
C PHE A 67 -2.81 8.12 5.22
N PRO A 68 -2.67 6.96 5.88
CA PRO A 68 -2.01 6.90 7.18
C PRO A 68 -0.52 7.21 7.05
N THR A 69 0.03 7.77 8.13
CA THR A 69 1.46 8.03 8.26
C THR A 69 2.05 7.05 9.28
N ALA A 70 3.12 6.38 8.90
CA ALA A 70 3.86 5.50 9.80
C ALA A 70 4.42 6.28 11.00
N THR A 71 4.54 5.62 12.15
CA THR A 71 5.21 6.24 13.30
C THR A 71 6.70 6.39 13.01
N SER A 72 7.31 7.50 13.46
CA SER A 72 8.76 7.67 13.34
C SER A 72 9.51 6.71 14.26
N MET A 73 10.49 6.00 13.70
CA MET A 73 11.37 5.07 14.43
C MET A 73 12.80 5.12 13.87
N PRO A 74 13.81 4.68 14.64
CA PRO A 74 15.16 4.47 14.10
C PRO A 74 15.14 3.40 12.99
N VAL A 75 15.89 3.64 11.92
CA VAL A 75 15.98 2.72 10.77
C VAL A 75 17.42 2.28 10.54
N THR A 76 17.67 0.98 10.67
CA THR A 76 19.01 0.38 10.68
C THR A 76 19.77 0.63 9.39
N VAL A 77 19.14 0.41 8.22
CA VAL A 77 19.81 0.64 6.93
C VAL A 77 20.19 2.10 6.68
N ASN A 78 19.54 3.02 7.39
CA ASN A 78 19.83 4.45 7.39
C ASN A 78 20.60 4.85 8.65
N ASN A 79 21.54 4.03 9.12
CA ASN A 79 22.43 4.33 10.26
C ASN A 79 21.69 4.77 11.55
N GLY A 80 20.47 4.27 11.78
CA GLY A 80 19.66 4.60 12.94
C GLY A 80 18.97 5.96 12.88
N HIS A 81 18.97 6.65 11.73
CA HIS A 81 18.19 7.87 11.55
C HIS A 81 16.70 7.63 11.85
N ILE A 82 16.09 8.58 12.56
CA ILE A 82 14.67 8.53 12.93
C ILE A 82 13.84 9.11 11.79
N MET A 83 12.95 8.31 11.22
CA MET A 83 12.05 8.72 10.15
C MET A 83 10.76 7.87 10.18
N PRO A 84 9.68 8.32 9.53
CA PRO A 84 8.47 7.50 9.39
C PRO A 84 8.80 6.17 8.72
N SER A 85 8.49 5.07 9.41
CA SER A 85 8.78 3.72 8.92
C SER A 85 7.76 2.73 9.47
N TRP A 86 7.28 1.82 8.63
CA TRP A 86 6.34 0.77 9.03
C TRP A 86 7.02 -0.35 9.82
N PHE A 87 8.29 -0.61 9.56
CA PHE A 87 9.10 -1.61 10.25
C PHE A 87 10.58 -1.26 10.10
N ASP A 88 11.46 -1.85 10.89
CA ASP A 88 12.89 -1.61 10.68
C ASP A 88 13.40 -2.34 9.43
N THR A 89 14.08 -1.61 8.56
CA THR A 89 14.75 -2.18 7.40
C THR A 89 16.22 -2.37 7.74
N PHE A 90 16.65 -3.61 7.93
CA PHE A 90 18.04 -3.91 8.31
C PHE A 90 19.03 -3.77 7.14
N GLN A 91 18.57 -4.04 5.92
CA GLN A 91 19.41 -4.08 4.71
C GLN A 91 18.57 -3.92 3.43
N LEU A 92 19.14 -3.30 2.40
CA LEU A 92 18.55 -3.20 1.05
C LEU A 92 19.00 -4.37 0.16
N ILE A 93 18.87 -5.60 0.66
CA ILE A 93 19.16 -6.86 -0.05
C ILE A 93 18.03 -7.85 0.25
N GLU A 94 17.55 -8.62 -0.75
CA GLU A 94 16.50 -9.64 -0.57
C GLU A 94 17.02 -10.73 0.36
N ASN A 95 16.73 -10.60 1.65
CA ASN A 95 17.17 -11.53 2.68
C ASN A 95 15.98 -11.91 3.57
N PRO A 96 15.19 -12.91 3.15
CA PRO A 96 13.98 -13.32 3.87
C PRO A 96 14.25 -13.95 5.24
N LYS A 97 15.52 -14.10 5.66
CA LYS A 97 15.89 -14.61 6.98
C LYS A 97 16.18 -13.50 7.99
N ASN A 98 16.24 -12.24 7.54
CA ASN A 98 16.62 -11.11 8.36
C ASN A 98 15.64 -9.95 8.15
N GLU A 99 14.44 -10.10 8.68
CA GLU A 99 13.35 -9.12 8.58
C GLU A 99 12.82 -8.79 9.98
N ASP A 100 12.33 -7.57 10.18
CA ASP A 100 11.69 -7.13 11.43
C ASP A 100 10.28 -7.72 11.55
N TYR A 101 10.19 -9.00 11.90
CA TYR A 101 8.92 -9.70 12.07
C TYR A 101 7.95 -8.94 13.00
N GLY A 102 8.46 -8.44 14.12
CA GLY A 102 7.67 -7.72 15.11
C GLY A 102 7.08 -6.42 14.55
N GLY A 103 7.90 -5.60 13.91
CA GLY A 103 7.46 -4.35 13.27
C GLY A 103 6.49 -4.59 12.11
N ILE A 104 6.76 -5.59 11.27
CA ILE A 104 5.87 -5.95 10.16
C ILE A 104 4.49 -6.33 10.68
N MET A 105 4.41 -7.27 11.64
CA MET A 105 3.11 -7.72 12.17
C MET A 105 2.37 -6.60 12.93
N LYS A 106 3.10 -5.71 13.60
CA LYS A 106 2.52 -4.50 14.22
C LYS A 106 1.89 -3.59 13.17
N SER A 107 2.55 -3.39 12.04
CA SER A 107 2.02 -2.59 10.94
C SER A 107 0.85 -3.25 10.21
N CYS A 108 0.82 -4.58 10.09
CA CYS A 108 -0.38 -5.29 9.62
C CYS A 108 -1.58 -5.03 10.54
N THR A 109 -1.37 -5.13 11.85
CA THR A 109 -2.42 -4.87 12.85
C THR A 109 -2.91 -3.42 12.77
N PHE A 110 -1.99 -2.48 12.56
CA PHE A 110 -2.34 -1.08 12.33
C PHE A 110 -3.19 -0.91 11.06
N LEU A 111 -2.80 -1.50 9.93
CA LEU A 111 -3.61 -1.44 8.71
C LEU A 111 -5.00 -2.06 8.90
N GLU A 112 -5.11 -3.19 9.61
CA GLU A 112 -6.39 -3.77 9.98
C GLU A 112 -7.25 -2.82 10.83
N SER A 113 -6.64 -2.04 11.73
CA SER A 113 -7.38 -1.03 12.49
C SER A 113 -7.94 0.10 11.60
N VAL A 114 -7.20 0.52 10.57
CA VAL A 114 -7.68 1.51 9.59
C VAL A 114 -8.81 0.93 8.73
N ILE A 115 -8.73 -0.35 8.35
CA ILE A 115 -9.84 -1.06 7.69
C ILE A 115 -11.08 -1.02 8.58
N ILE A 116 -10.95 -1.36 9.87
CA ILE A 116 -12.07 -1.35 10.82
C ILE A 116 -12.68 0.06 10.95
N GLU A 117 -11.87 1.11 10.98
CA GLU A 117 -12.37 2.50 11.01
C GLU A 117 -13.21 2.84 9.77
N GLU A 118 -12.85 2.36 8.58
CA GLU A 118 -13.67 2.54 7.38
C GLU A 118 -14.97 1.72 7.44
N THR A 119 -14.94 0.52 8.03
CA THR A 119 -16.17 -0.25 8.23
C THR A 119 -17.16 0.42 9.18
N GLN A 120 -16.65 1.13 10.19
CA GLN A 120 -17.49 1.93 11.10
C GLN A 120 -18.15 3.13 10.42
N LYS A 121 -17.64 3.54 9.24
CA LYS A 121 -18.27 4.55 8.37
C LYS A 121 -19.31 3.96 7.41
N GLY A 122 -19.58 2.65 7.51
CA GLY A 122 -20.59 1.95 6.73
C GLY A 122 -20.06 1.25 5.47
N ILE A 123 -18.73 1.18 5.29
CA ILE A 123 -18.15 0.51 4.12
C ILE A 123 -17.86 -0.97 4.41
N PRO A 124 -18.47 -1.92 3.68
CA PRO A 124 -18.14 -3.33 3.86
C PRO A 124 -16.70 -3.60 3.42
N THR A 125 -16.03 -4.57 4.04
CA THR A 125 -14.57 -4.79 3.82
C THR A 125 -14.26 -5.17 2.37
N ASP A 126 -15.18 -5.85 1.68
CA ASP A 126 -15.06 -6.19 0.27
C ASP A 126 -15.23 -5.00 -0.69
N ARG A 127 -15.48 -3.80 -0.16
CA ARG A 127 -15.44 -2.52 -0.88
C ARG A 127 -14.28 -1.62 -0.41
N ILE A 128 -13.33 -2.19 0.34
CA ILE A 128 -12.08 -1.54 0.73
C ILE A 128 -10.93 -2.11 -0.10
N ILE A 129 -10.19 -1.23 -0.77
CA ILE A 129 -8.94 -1.55 -1.44
C ILE A 129 -7.80 -1.08 -0.54
N ILE A 130 -6.84 -1.95 -0.28
CA ILE A 130 -5.58 -1.56 0.36
C ILE A 130 -4.48 -1.43 -0.69
N ALA A 131 -3.65 -0.42 -0.54
CA ALA A 131 -2.67 -0.02 -1.52
C ALA A 131 -1.36 0.40 -0.82
N GLY A 132 -0.23 0.29 -1.50
CA GLY A 132 0.99 0.88 -0.98
C GLY A 132 2.18 0.76 -1.92
N ILE A 133 3.20 1.57 -1.64
CA ILE A 133 4.47 1.61 -2.37
C ILE A 133 5.63 1.18 -1.49
N SER A 134 6.64 0.50 -2.07
CA SER A 134 7.89 0.20 -1.37
C SER A 134 7.64 -0.50 -0.03
N GLN A 135 8.12 0.02 1.09
CA GLN A 135 7.84 -0.52 2.43
C GLN A 135 6.34 -0.62 2.75
N GLY A 136 5.55 0.38 2.38
CA GLY A 136 4.09 0.37 2.56
C GLY A 136 3.42 -0.71 1.71
N GLY A 137 3.90 -0.92 0.49
CA GLY A 137 3.47 -2.03 -0.38
C GLY A 137 3.75 -3.40 0.24
N ALA A 138 4.87 -3.54 0.97
CA ALA A 138 5.22 -4.80 1.62
C ALA A 138 4.23 -5.13 2.74
N ILE A 139 3.85 -4.12 3.55
CA ILE A 139 2.79 -4.23 4.55
C ILE A 139 1.44 -4.54 3.92
N THR A 140 1.08 -3.85 2.84
CA THR A 140 -0.17 -4.08 2.11
C THR A 140 -0.26 -5.53 1.62
N LEU A 141 0.81 -6.05 1.03
CA LEU A 141 0.84 -7.41 0.50
C LEU A 141 0.74 -8.47 1.59
N ILE A 142 1.55 -8.37 2.65
CA ILE A 142 1.50 -9.37 3.73
C ILE A 142 0.16 -9.28 4.47
N THR A 143 -0.38 -8.07 4.70
CA THR A 143 -1.71 -7.90 5.32
C THR A 143 -2.79 -8.57 4.47
N ALA A 144 -2.78 -8.39 3.15
CA ALA A 144 -3.75 -9.04 2.27
C ALA A 144 -3.72 -10.58 2.37
N LEU A 145 -2.55 -11.16 2.57
CA LEU A 145 -2.33 -12.60 2.70
C LEU A 145 -2.72 -13.17 4.07
N THR A 146 -2.64 -12.36 5.13
CA THR A 146 -2.80 -12.81 6.52
C THR A 146 -4.06 -12.30 7.21
N THR A 147 -4.73 -11.28 6.66
CA THR A 147 -5.95 -10.74 7.25
C THR A 147 -7.13 -11.70 7.08
N LYS A 148 -8.07 -11.65 8.03
CA LYS A 148 -9.35 -12.35 7.94
C LYS A 148 -10.43 -11.53 7.23
N PHE A 149 -10.17 -10.25 6.96
CA PHE A 149 -11.09 -9.40 6.23
C PHE A 149 -11.04 -9.72 4.73
N LYS A 150 -12.22 -9.91 4.13
CA LYS A 150 -12.33 -9.91 2.67
C LYS A 150 -12.09 -8.50 2.18
N LEU A 151 -11.17 -8.33 1.23
CA LEU A 151 -10.83 -7.05 0.61
C LEU A 151 -11.46 -6.96 -0.79
N GLY A 152 -11.77 -5.73 -1.21
CA GLY A 152 -12.25 -5.45 -2.57
C GLY A 152 -11.13 -5.51 -3.61
N GLY A 153 -9.91 -5.14 -3.22
CA GLY A 153 -8.74 -5.17 -4.09
C GLY A 153 -7.44 -4.90 -3.33
N VAL A 154 -6.32 -5.18 -3.99
CA VAL A 154 -4.97 -4.93 -3.48
C VAL A 154 -4.14 -4.23 -4.55
N ILE A 155 -3.45 -3.15 -4.21
CA ILE A 155 -2.55 -2.44 -5.13
C ILE A 155 -1.14 -2.40 -4.53
N ILE A 156 -0.17 -2.96 -5.25
CA ILE A 156 1.23 -3.02 -4.85
C ILE A 156 2.07 -2.26 -5.88
N LEU A 157 2.81 -1.25 -5.44
CA LEU A 157 3.69 -0.46 -6.31
C LEU A 157 5.14 -0.59 -5.86
N SER A 158 6.06 -0.89 -6.78
CA SER A 158 7.51 -0.85 -6.54
C SER A 158 7.95 -1.49 -5.22
N SER A 159 7.46 -2.71 -4.94
CA SER A 159 7.52 -3.35 -3.62
C SER A 159 7.84 -4.85 -3.71
N TYR A 160 7.84 -5.55 -2.58
CA TYR A 160 8.32 -6.93 -2.40
C TYR A 160 7.55 -7.68 -1.30
N LEU A 161 7.57 -9.00 -1.35
CA LEU A 161 6.99 -9.86 -0.32
C LEU A 161 7.93 -10.05 0.87
N THR A 162 7.41 -9.83 2.08
CA THR A 162 8.08 -10.11 3.35
C THR A 162 7.55 -11.38 4.01
N LEU A 163 8.26 -11.86 5.03
CA LEU A 163 7.89 -12.98 5.91
C LEU A 163 7.67 -14.32 5.20
N ILE A 164 8.27 -14.50 4.02
CA ILE A 164 8.10 -15.73 3.21
C ILE A 164 8.46 -17.02 3.96
N GLN A 165 9.35 -16.95 4.96
CA GLN A 165 9.74 -18.12 5.76
C GLN A 165 8.63 -18.57 6.72
N ASP A 166 7.81 -17.64 7.20
CA ASP A 166 6.74 -17.90 8.16
C ASP A 166 5.34 -17.86 7.53
N ILE A 167 5.24 -17.39 6.28
CA ILE A 167 3.97 -17.08 5.64
C ILE A 167 2.98 -18.25 5.61
N SER A 168 3.46 -19.49 5.49
CA SER A 168 2.61 -20.68 5.44
C SER A 168 1.73 -20.86 6.69
N LYS A 169 2.18 -20.34 7.84
CA LYS A 169 1.43 -20.36 9.11
C LYS A 169 0.48 -19.18 9.26
N LEU A 170 0.67 -18.12 8.47
CA LEU A 170 -0.04 -16.85 8.57
C LEU A 170 -1.18 -16.73 7.54
N LEU A 171 -1.12 -17.50 6.45
CA LEU A 171 -2.11 -17.45 5.36
C LEU A 171 -3.52 -17.77 5.84
N THR A 172 -4.49 -16.93 5.45
CA THR A 172 -5.92 -17.18 5.70
C THR A 172 -6.66 -17.70 4.48
N GLY A 173 -6.19 -17.36 3.28
CA GLY A 173 -6.84 -17.72 2.01
C GLY A 173 -8.09 -16.89 1.67
N VAL A 174 -8.54 -15.99 2.56
CA VAL A 174 -9.76 -15.17 2.38
C VAL A 174 -9.68 -14.30 1.12
N ASN A 175 -8.48 -13.81 0.78
CA ASN A 175 -8.25 -12.92 -0.35
C ASN A 175 -7.74 -13.63 -1.61
N ARG A 176 -7.85 -14.96 -1.71
CA ARG A 176 -7.32 -15.72 -2.85
C ARG A 176 -7.86 -15.25 -4.21
N ASP A 177 -9.16 -14.97 -4.28
CA ASP A 177 -9.83 -14.50 -5.49
C ASP A 177 -9.98 -12.96 -5.54
N THR A 178 -9.40 -12.24 -4.57
CA THR A 178 -9.35 -10.77 -4.56
C THR A 178 -8.45 -10.29 -5.70
N PRO A 179 -8.92 -9.34 -6.54
CA PRO A 179 -8.09 -8.74 -7.58
C PRO A 179 -6.86 -8.04 -6.98
N LEU A 180 -5.69 -8.27 -7.57
CA LEU A 180 -4.45 -7.62 -7.20
C LEU A 180 -3.82 -6.92 -8.40
N PHE A 181 -3.53 -5.63 -8.27
CA PHE A 181 -2.71 -4.86 -9.22
C PHE A 181 -1.28 -4.78 -8.68
N TYR A 182 -0.30 -5.23 -9.45
CA TYR A 182 1.11 -5.15 -9.08
C TYR A 182 1.90 -4.46 -10.18
N ALA A 183 2.50 -3.34 -9.84
CA ALA A 183 3.26 -2.51 -10.76
C ALA A 183 4.69 -2.25 -10.26
N HIS A 184 5.62 -2.08 -11.21
CA HIS A 184 7.03 -1.86 -10.89
C HIS A 184 7.77 -1.09 -12.00
N GLY A 185 8.71 -0.23 -11.61
CA GLY A 185 9.61 0.46 -12.54
C GLY A 185 10.83 -0.39 -12.93
N VAL A 186 11.08 -0.60 -14.23
CA VAL A 186 12.20 -1.44 -14.69
C VAL A 186 13.57 -0.86 -14.31
N LYS A 187 13.68 0.46 -14.16
CA LYS A 187 14.90 1.16 -13.76
C LYS A 187 15.01 1.38 -12.24
N ASP A 188 14.18 0.71 -11.45
CA ASP A 188 14.25 0.78 -9.99
C ASP A 188 15.60 0.22 -9.48
N LYS A 189 16.36 1.09 -8.80
CA LYS A 189 17.68 0.78 -8.24
C LYS A 189 17.64 0.43 -6.75
N LEU A 190 16.50 0.61 -6.10
CA LEU A 190 16.31 0.30 -4.68
C LEU A 190 15.69 -1.08 -4.51
N ILE A 191 14.58 -1.32 -5.21
CA ILE A 191 13.93 -2.63 -5.30
C ILE A 191 14.10 -3.12 -6.73
N SER A 192 15.06 -4.01 -6.96
CA SER A 192 15.37 -4.43 -8.32
C SER A 192 14.19 -5.15 -8.97
N ILE A 193 14.15 -5.13 -10.30
CA ILE A 193 13.14 -5.87 -11.08
C ILE A 193 13.14 -7.38 -10.77
N ASP A 194 14.27 -7.94 -10.34
CA ASP A 194 14.35 -9.35 -9.94
C ASP A 194 13.57 -9.62 -8.65
N TRP A 195 13.62 -8.72 -7.67
CA TRP A 195 12.81 -8.86 -6.44
C TRP A 195 11.32 -8.79 -6.75
N CYS A 196 10.97 -7.89 -7.67
CA CYS A 196 9.61 -7.76 -8.17
C CYS A 196 9.12 -9.05 -8.83
N ASN A 197 9.89 -9.58 -9.79
CA ASN A 197 9.59 -10.83 -10.48
C ASN A 197 9.52 -12.02 -9.51
N ASN A 198 10.44 -12.08 -8.55
CA ASN A 198 10.44 -13.10 -7.49
C ASN A 198 9.18 -13.01 -6.63
N THR A 199 8.78 -11.79 -6.24
CA THR A 199 7.56 -11.52 -5.48
C THR A 199 6.35 -11.96 -6.28
N HIS A 200 6.20 -11.49 -7.53
CA HIS A 200 5.10 -11.84 -8.42
C HIS A 200 4.94 -13.37 -8.56
N LYS A 201 6.04 -14.08 -8.81
CA LYS A 201 6.06 -15.54 -8.90
C LYS A 201 5.61 -16.22 -7.60
N LYS A 202 6.04 -15.72 -6.44
CA LYS A 202 5.66 -16.28 -5.12
C LYS A 202 4.18 -16.05 -4.85
N ILE A 203 3.68 -14.84 -5.07
CA ILE A 203 2.29 -14.48 -4.72
C ILE A 203 1.25 -15.15 -5.64
N GLY A 204 1.63 -15.55 -6.86
CA GLY A 204 0.77 -16.35 -7.75
C GLY A 204 0.34 -17.72 -7.19
N LYS A 205 0.92 -18.16 -6.06
CA LYS A 205 0.44 -19.34 -5.32
C LYS A 205 -0.82 -19.06 -4.51
N TRP A 206 -1.04 -17.80 -4.13
CA TRP A 206 -2.04 -17.37 -3.16
C TRP A 206 -3.03 -16.34 -3.70
N PHE A 207 -2.77 -15.75 -4.86
CA PHE A 207 -3.70 -14.90 -5.60
C PHE A 207 -3.98 -15.47 -6.99
N ASP A 208 -5.26 -15.62 -7.31
CA ASP A 208 -5.70 -16.15 -8.60
C ASP A 208 -5.85 -15.06 -9.68
N LYS A 209 -5.93 -13.78 -9.28
CA LYS A 209 -6.21 -12.64 -10.17
C LYS A 209 -5.18 -11.53 -10.01
N ILE A 210 -4.02 -11.71 -10.62
CA ILE A 210 -2.95 -10.71 -10.60
C ILE A 210 -2.89 -9.99 -11.96
N HIS A 211 -3.05 -8.67 -11.93
CA HIS A 211 -2.70 -7.79 -13.03
C HIS A 211 -1.28 -7.25 -12.77
N PHE A 212 -0.29 -7.81 -13.47
CA PHE A 212 1.11 -7.42 -13.35
C PHE A 212 1.53 -6.52 -14.51
N LYS A 213 2.06 -5.33 -14.23
CA LYS A 213 2.55 -4.40 -15.24
C LYS A 213 3.93 -3.85 -14.83
N THR A 214 4.78 -3.57 -15.82
CA THR A 214 6.08 -2.91 -15.59
C THR A 214 6.21 -1.69 -16.47
N TYR A 215 6.94 -0.68 -16.00
CA TYR A 215 7.15 0.58 -16.72
C TYR A 215 8.64 0.76 -17.03
N GLY A 216 8.99 0.79 -18.32
CA GLY A 216 10.36 0.64 -18.80
C GLY A 216 11.34 1.72 -18.33
N GLU A 217 10.90 2.98 -18.26
CA GLU A 217 11.75 4.12 -17.89
C GLU A 217 11.62 4.54 -16.42
N LEU A 218 10.68 3.93 -15.69
CA LEU A 218 10.38 4.28 -14.32
C LEU A 218 11.41 3.71 -13.34
N GLY A 219 11.89 4.54 -12.42
CA GLY A 219 12.76 4.16 -11.30
C GLY A 219 11.96 3.75 -10.04
N HIS A 220 12.50 4.03 -8.86
CA HIS A 220 11.78 3.85 -7.58
C HIS A 220 10.82 5.02 -7.31
N TRP A 221 9.85 5.20 -8.19
CA TRP A 221 8.84 6.25 -8.09
C TRP A 221 7.56 5.79 -8.80
N VAL A 222 6.63 6.73 -9.00
CA VAL A 222 5.39 6.55 -9.74
C VAL A 222 5.34 7.44 -10.98
N CYS A 223 4.47 7.12 -11.93
CA CYS A 223 4.23 7.98 -13.10
C CYS A 223 2.74 8.11 -13.44
N GLU A 224 2.42 9.05 -14.33
CA GLU A 224 1.06 9.30 -14.78
C GLU A 224 0.44 8.07 -15.47
N GLU A 225 1.21 7.36 -16.31
CA GLU A 225 0.74 6.13 -16.95
C GLU A 225 0.32 5.08 -15.91
N GLU A 226 1.13 4.90 -14.86
CA GLU A 226 0.84 3.97 -13.77
C GLU A 226 -0.44 4.34 -13.01
N PHE A 227 -0.64 5.62 -12.72
CA PHE A 227 -1.85 6.10 -12.05
C PHE A 227 -3.10 5.97 -12.94
N ASN A 228 -2.98 6.19 -14.24
CA ASN A 228 -4.08 5.99 -15.19
C ASN A 228 -4.50 4.51 -15.24
N ASP A 229 -3.54 3.59 -15.24
CA ASP A 229 -3.84 2.15 -15.17
C ASP A 229 -4.51 1.76 -13.86
N ILE A 230 -4.05 2.33 -12.73
CA ILE A 230 -4.69 2.16 -11.42
C ILE A 230 -6.14 2.62 -11.46
N ALA A 231 -6.42 3.81 -12.02
CA ALA A 231 -7.77 4.34 -12.13
C ALA A 231 -8.70 3.39 -12.90
N LEU A 232 -8.25 2.95 -14.08
CA LEU A 232 -8.99 1.99 -14.92
C LEU A 232 -9.19 0.63 -14.23
N TRP A 233 -8.22 0.19 -13.45
CA TRP A 233 -8.32 -1.05 -12.69
C TRP A 233 -9.31 -0.93 -11.52
N VAL A 234 -9.25 0.16 -10.75
CA VAL A 234 -10.17 0.45 -9.64
C VAL A 234 -11.61 0.51 -10.13
N ASP A 235 -11.86 1.17 -11.26
CA ASP A 235 -13.19 1.24 -11.88
C ASP A 235 -13.75 -0.15 -12.16
N LYS A 236 -12.94 -1.03 -12.77
CA LYS A 236 -13.36 -2.42 -13.07
C LYS A 236 -13.65 -3.21 -11.80
N VAL A 237 -12.79 -3.09 -10.79
CA VAL A 237 -12.95 -3.80 -9.51
C VAL A 237 -14.25 -3.40 -8.83
N LEU A 238 -14.48 -2.09 -8.64
CA LEU A 238 -15.64 -1.59 -7.92
C LEU A 238 -16.96 -1.77 -8.68
N LEU A 239 -16.96 -1.65 -10.02
CA LEU A 239 -18.13 -1.96 -10.85
C LEU A 239 -18.54 -3.44 -10.74
N SER A 240 -17.56 -4.35 -10.73
CA SER A 240 -17.83 -5.79 -10.62
C SER A 240 -18.48 -6.17 -9.30
N LEU A 241 -18.21 -5.42 -8.23
CA LEU A 241 -18.78 -5.63 -6.91
C LEU A 241 -20.24 -5.16 -6.86
N SER A 242 -20.54 -3.99 -7.42
CA SER A 242 -21.92 -3.49 -7.53
C SER A 242 -22.83 -4.42 -8.35
N ASN A 243 -22.31 -5.08 -9.38
CA ASN A 243 -23.10 -6.05 -10.16
C ASN A 243 -23.43 -7.33 -9.38
N LYS A 244 -22.60 -7.75 -8.41
CA LYS A 244 -22.89 -8.92 -7.57
C LYS A 244 -24.04 -8.67 -6.61
N GLU A 245 -24.15 -7.46 -6.07
CA GLU A 245 -25.25 -7.04 -5.19
C GLU A 245 -26.60 -7.04 -5.92
N GLY A 246 -26.62 -6.68 -7.21
CA GLY A 246 -27.85 -6.64 -8.03
C GLY A 246 -28.38 -8.01 -8.50
N THR A 247 -27.61 -9.08 -8.36
CA THR A 247 -28.02 -10.45 -8.75
C THR A 247 -28.54 -11.30 -7.59
N GLN A 248 -28.64 -10.75 -6.39
CA GLN A 248 -29.19 -11.46 -5.20
C GLN A 248 -30.62 -11.04 -4.82
N SER A 249 -31.32 -10.29 -5.68
CA SER A 249 -32.74 -9.89 -5.49
C SER A 249 -33.70 -10.78 -6.25
#